data_AF-A0A2H5BSE1-F1
#
_entry.id   AF-A0A2H5BSE1-F1
#
_cell.length_a   1.000
_cell.length_b   1.000
_cell.length_c   1.000
_cell.angle_alpha   90.00
_cell.angle_beta   90.00
_cell.angle_gamma   90.00
#
_symmetry.space_group_name_H-M   'P 1'
#
loop_
_entity.id
_entity.type
_entity.pdbx_description
1 polymer ?
#
loop_
_entity_poly.entity_id
_entity_poly.type
_entity_poly.pdbx_seq_one_letter_code
_entity_poly.pdbx_strand_id
1 'polypeptide(L)'
;MKDQTDQGTGDMFGEKRGRGRPKTGTAKTGAERQAAFRAKKLDNSVTVTIKRGLLEGLDAQMQAIRDGASVLVLTPEQAGEILKAIRKSSLKQLGGQRPRPQAKPTA
;
A
#
# COMPACT_ATOMS: atom_id res chain seq x y z
N MET A 1 17.70 -35.79 -24.69
CA MET A 1 18.61 -34.75 -24.16
C MET A 1 18.38 -33.52 -25.02
N LYS A 2 18.07 -32.35 -24.45
CA LYS A 2 17.83 -31.11 -25.21
C LYS A 2 19.17 -30.37 -25.29
N ASP A 3 19.63 -30.05 -26.49
CA ASP A 3 20.91 -29.36 -26.70
C ASP A 3 20.86 -27.96 -26.08
N GLN A 4 21.84 -27.66 -25.23
CA GLN A 4 21.91 -26.38 -24.49
C GLN A 4 22.31 -25.18 -25.36
N THR A 5 22.82 -25.45 -26.57
CA THR A 5 23.26 -24.44 -27.54
C THR A 5 22.22 -24.15 -28.62
N ASP A 6 21.06 -24.82 -28.60
CA ASP A 6 19.96 -24.54 -29.51
C ASP A 6 19.16 -23.32 -29.03
N GLN A 7 19.69 -22.13 -29.32
CA GLN A 7 19.03 -20.85 -29.06
C GLN A 7 18.00 -20.48 -30.15
N GLY A 8 17.84 -21.31 -31.19
CA GLY A 8 17.00 -21.00 -32.35
C GLY A 8 15.64 -21.70 -32.35
N THR A 9 15.55 -22.93 -31.85
CA THR A 9 14.32 -23.73 -32.01
C THR A 9 13.15 -23.26 -31.14
N GLY A 10 13.41 -22.50 -30.07
CA GLY A 10 12.35 -21.86 -29.27
C GLY A 10 11.64 -20.69 -29.96
N ASP A 11 12.27 -20.08 -30.98
CA ASP A 11 11.74 -18.91 -31.71
C ASP A 11 10.97 -19.32 -32.99
N MET A 12 11.15 -20.57 -33.45
CA MET A 12 10.48 -21.11 -34.64
C MET A 12 9.03 -21.55 -34.39
N PHE A 13 8.68 -21.81 -33.13
CA PHE A 13 7.30 -21.94 -32.67
C PHE A 13 7.06 -20.86 -31.64
N GLY A 14 7.01 -19.61 -32.10
CA GLY A 14 6.92 -18.43 -31.25
C GLY A 14 5.96 -18.66 -30.10
N GLU A 15 6.49 -18.83 -28.89
CA GLU A 15 5.69 -18.80 -27.67
C GLU A 15 4.85 -17.53 -27.77
N LYS A 16 3.52 -17.68 -27.87
CA LYS A 16 2.61 -16.56 -28.10
C LYS A 16 2.88 -15.50 -27.04
N ARG A 17 3.65 -14.48 -27.42
CA ARG A 17 3.98 -13.37 -26.53
C ARG A 17 2.68 -12.62 -26.29
N GLY A 18 2.22 -12.60 -25.04
CA GLY A 18 1.12 -11.72 -24.64
C GLY A 18 1.43 -10.28 -25.07
N ARG A 19 0.47 -9.62 -25.72
CA ARG A 19 0.61 -8.23 -26.19
C ARG A 19 1.08 -7.35 -25.01
N GLY A 20 2.10 -6.52 -25.22
CA GLY A 20 2.64 -5.61 -24.20
C GLY A 20 3.78 -6.14 -23.33
N ARG A 21 4.27 -7.38 -23.53
CA ARG A 21 5.46 -7.87 -22.81
C ARG A 21 6.75 -7.39 -23.51
N PRO A 22 7.58 -6.53 -22.87
CA PRO A 22 8.79 -5.99 -23.48
C PRO A 22 9.75 -7.11 -23.93
N LYS A 23 10.53 -6.82 -24.98
CA LYS A 23 11.48 -7.76 -25.61
C LYS A 23 12.68 -8.04 -24.70
N THR A 24 13.05 -7.09 -23.86
CA THR A 24 14.03 -7.27 -22.78
C THR A 24 13.28 -7.70 -21.51
N GLY A 25 13.84 -8.66 -20.77
CA GLY A 25 13.22 -9.30 -19.60
C GLY A 25 12.94 -8.40 -18.38
N THR A 26 12.83 -7.09 -18.58
CA THR A 26 12.58 -6.07 -17.55
C THR A 26 11.08 -5.92 -17.22
N ALA A 27 10.24 -6.82 -17.74
CA ALA A 27 8.81 -6.83 -17.44
C ALA A 27 8.59 -7.17 -15.97
N LYS A 28 8.13 -6.18 -15.18
CA LYS A 28 7.70 -6.45 -13.80
C LYS A 28 6.68 -7.58 -13.78
N THR A 29 6.91 -8.56 -12.92
CA THR A 29 5.93 -9.63 -12.70
C THR A 29 4.63 -9.04 -12.15
N GLY A 30 3.50 -9.75 -12.30
CA GLY A 30 2.22 -9.29 -11.73
C GLY A 30 2.32 -9.06 -10.21
N ALA A 31 3.07 -9.93 -9.52
CA ALA A 31 3.34 -9.85 -8.10
C ALA A 31 4.13 -8.57 -7.73
N GLU A 32 5.20 -8.25 -8.47
CA GLU A 32 5.98 -7.02 -8.25
C GLU A 32 5.16 -5.75 -8.46
N ARG A 33 4.31 -5.73 -9.49
CA ARG A 33 3.40 -4.60 -9.72
C ARG A 33 2.42 -4.43 -8.57
N GLN A 34 1.86 -5.52 -8.06
CA GLN A 34 0.92 -5.47 -6.95
C GLN A 34 1.63 -5.08 -5.63
N ALA A 35 2.87 -5.52 -5.41
CA ALA A 35 3.70 -5.11 -4.29
C ALA A 35 4.01 -3.60 -4.35
N ALA A 36 4.42 -3.08 -5.51
CA ALA A 36 4.67 -1.65 -5.71
C ALA A 36 3.42 -0.80 -5.51
N PHE A 37 2.24 -1.28 -5.97
CA PHE A 37 0.97 -0.60 -5.74
C PHE A 37 0.61 -0.56 -4.25
N ARG A 38 0.81 -1.67 -3.51
CA ARG A 38 0.57 -1.73 -2.07
C ARG A 38 1.52 -0.79 -1.31
N ALA A 39 2.80 -0.75 -1.68
CA ALA A 39 3.78 0.17 -1.09
C ALA A 39 3.35 1.63 -1.30
N LYS A 40 3.05 2.02 -2.55
CA LYS A 40 2.59 3.38 -2.87
C LYS A 40 1.32 3.78 -2.10
N LYS A 41 0.39 2.85 -1.89
CA LYS A 41 -0.85 3.13 -1.15
C LYS A 41 -0.59 3.41 0.33
N LEU A 42 0.37 2.70 0.92
CA LEU A 42 0.79 2.89 2.31
C LEU A 42 1.55 4.21 2.51
N ASP A 43 2.37 4.60 1.54
CA ASP A 43 3.11 5.87 1.58
C ASP A 43 2.17 7.09 1.52
N ASN A 44 1.07 6.97 0.76
CA ASN A 44 0.18 8.11 0.49
C ASN A 44 -0.99 8.25 1.47
N SER A 45 -1.42 7.18 2.15
CA SER A 45 -2.69 7.20 2.88
C SER A 45 -2.76 6.21 4.03
N VAL A 46 -3.39 6.63 5.12
CA VAL A 46 -3.78 5.78 6.25
C VAL A 46 -5.29 5.73 6.33
N THR A 47 -5.87 4.53 6.30
CA THR A 47 -7.32 4.37 6.48
C THR A 47 -7.64 4.18 7.97
N VAL A 48 -8.46 5.07 8.53
CA VAL A 48 -8.89 5.02 9.94
C VAL A 48 -10.37 4.62 10.00
N THR A 49 -10.70 3.69 10.89
CA THR A 49 -12.09 3.33 11.19
C THR A 49 -12.52 4.04 12.46
N ILE A 50 -13.55 4.89 12.35
CA ILE A 50 -14.08 5.70 13.46
C ILE A 50 -15.55 5.31 13.66
N LYS A 51 -16.04 5.39 14.91
CA LYS A 51 -17.46 5.17 15.22
C LYS A 51 -18.31 6.25 14.54
N ARG A 52 -19.47 5.85 13.98
CA ARG A 52 -20.35 6.76 13.24
C ARG A 52 -20.79 7.98 14.06
N GLY A 53 -21.14 7.79 15.34
CA GLY A 53 -21.56 8.89 16.23
C GLY A 53 -20.48 9.90 16.59
N LEU A 54 -19.20 9.64 16.27
CA LEU A 54 -18.09 10.58 16.48
C LEU A 54 -17.74 11.35 15.21
N LEU A 55 -18.33 11.00 14.07
CA LEU A 55 -17.98 11.56 12.77
C LEU A 55 -18.43 13.02 12.66
N GLU A 56 -19.66 13.32 13.08
CA GLU A 56 -20.22 14.68 13.05
C GLU A 56 -19.43 15.63 13.96
N GLY A 57 -19.07 15.17 15.17
CA GLY A 57 -18.24 15.96 16.09
C GLY A 57 -16.82 16.19 15.58
N LEU A 58 -16.22 15.19 14.90
CA LEU A 58 -14.93 15.35 14.24
C LEU A 58 -14.99 16.35 13.09
N ASP A 59 -16.01 16.28 12.25
CA ASP A 59 -16.17 17.18 11.12
C ASP A 59 -16.36 18.63 11.58
N ALA A 60 -17.24 18.85 12.57
CA ALA A 60 -17.47 20.17 13.16
C ALA A 60 -16.21 20.73 13.84
N GLN A 61 -15.43 19.89 14.53
CA GLN A 61 -14.16 20.33 15.12
C GLN A 61 -13.13 20.73 14.05
N MET A 62 -13.03 19.97 12.96
CA MET A 62 -12.11 20.28 11.86
C MET A 62 -12.54 21.55 11.11
N GLN A 63 -13.84 21.77 10.97
CA GLN A 63 -14.37 23.00 10.40
C GLN A 63 -14.09 24.21 11.29
N ALA A 64 -14.30 24.10 12.61
CA ALA A 64 -13.97 25.16 13.55
C ALA A 64 -12.47 25.55 13.48
N ILE A 65 -11.57 24.56 13.43
CA ILE A 65 -10.13 24.80 13.28
C ILE A 65 -9.82 25.50 11.94
N ARG A 66 -10.47 25.07 10.85
CA ARG A 66 -10.30 25.68 9.53
C ARG A 66 -10.70 27.16 9.53
N ASP A 67 -11.78 27.49 10.22
CA ASP A 67 -12.32 28.84 10.29
C ASP A 67 -11.58 29.72 11.33
N GLY A 68 -10.52 29.18 11.96
CA GLY A 68 -9.70 29.88 12.96
C GLY A 68 -10.35 29.97 14.35
N ALA A 69 -11.47 29.28 14.56
CA ALA A 69 -12.18 29.24 15.82
C ALA A 69 -11.58 28.16 16.74
N SER A 70 -11.26 28.54 17.98
CA SER A 70 -10.76 27.61 19.01
C SER A 70 -11.87 26.91 19.79
N VAL A 71 -13.05 26.75 19.19
CA VAL A 71 -14.20 26.13 19.86
C VAL A 71 -13.95 24.64 20.02
N LEU A 72 -14.09 24.15 21.24
CA LEU A 72 -14.05 22.73 21.58
C LEU A 72 -15.45 22.14 21.39
N VAL A 73 -15.66 21.48 20.26
CA VAL A 73 -16.93 20.81 19.90
C VAL A 73 -16.93 19.36 20.41
N LEU A 74 -15.76 18.71 20.46
CA LEU A 74 -15.60 17.36 20.96
C LEU A 74 -15.29 17.33 22.45
N THR A 75 -15.87 16.36 23.17
CA THR A 75 -15.43 16.08 24.54
C THR A 75 -14.02 15.45 24.56
N PRO A 76 -13.25 15.61 25.65
CA PRO A 76 -11.92 15.00 25.76
C PRO A 76 -11.94 13.48 25.58
N GLU A 77 -13.00 12.81 26.05
CA GLU A 77 -13.18 11.36 25.91
C GLU A 77 -13.36 10.95 24.43
N GLN A 78 -14.22 11.67 23.71
CA GLN A 78 -14.45 11.46 22.28
C GLN A 78 -13.18 11.69 21.45
N ALA A 79 -12.44 12.75 21.76
CA ALA A 79 -11.15 13.02 21.15
C ALA A 79 -10.14 11.90 21.46
N GLY A 80 -10.15 11.37 22.68
CA GLY A 80 -9.32 10.23 23.07
C GLY A 80 -9.64 8.95 22.28
N GLU A 81 -10.92 8.65 22.05
CA GLU A 81 -11.33 7.51 21.23
C GLU A 81 -10.84 7.64 19.78
N ILE A 82 -10.99 8.84 19.18
CA ILE A 82 -10.52 9.12 17.82
C ILE A 82 -8.99 8.99 17.75
N LEU A 83 -8.26 9.55 18.71
CA LEU A 83 -6.80 9.47 18.76
C LEU A 83 -6.32 8.01 18.89
N LYS A 84 -7.00 7.20 19.70
CA LYS A 84 -6.73 5.77 19.84
C LYS A 84 -6.95 5.04 18.51
N ALA A 85 -8.01 5.36 17.78
CA ALA A 85 -8.28 4.78 16.46
C ALA A 85 -7.16 5.12 15.46
N ILE A 86 -6.75 6.39 15.39
CA ILE A 86 -5.67 6.87 14.51
C ILE A 86 -4.35 6.16 14.83
N ARG A 87 -3.97 6.09 16.11
CA ARG A 87 -2.72 5.42 16.54
C ARG A 87 -2.75 3.93 16.19
N LYS A 88 -3.88 3.25 16.44
CA LYS A 88 -4.04 1.82 16.11
C LYS A 88 -3.91 1.57 14.61
N SER A 89 -4.55 2.38 13.77
CA SER A 89 -4.44 2.24 12.31
C SER A 89 -3.03 2.55 11.81
N SER A 90 -2.40 3.60 12.34
CA SER A 90 -1.03 4.00 11.99
C SER A 90 -0.03 2.88 12.31
N LEU A 91 -0.05 2.36 13.53
CA LEU A 91 0.83 1.25 13.93
C LEU A 91 0.63 0.01 13.06
N LYS A 92 -0.63 -0.33 12.75
CA LYS A 92 -0.94 -1.51 11.92
C LYS A 92 -0.48 -1.35 10.46
N GLN A 93 -0.66 -0.17 9.88
CA GLN A 93 -0.41 0.05 8.45
C GLN A 93 1.04 0.46 8.17
N LEU A 94 1.65 1.25 9.04
CA LEU A 94 3.01 1.78 8.86
C LEU A 94 4.07 0.97 9.64
N GLY A 95 3.71 0.37 10.78
CA GLY A 95 4.66 -0.35 11.64
C GLY A 95 5.22 -1.65 11.04
N GLY A 96 4.65 -2.15 9.93
CA GLY A 96 5.11 -3.34 9.21
C GLY A 96 6.26 -3.10 8.22
N GLN A 97 6.77 -1.88 8.08
CA GLN A 97 7.82 -1.50 7.11
C GLN A 97 9.23 -2.04 7.43
N ARG A 98 9.38 -3.13 8.18
CA ARG A 98 10.68 -3.83 8.21
C ARG A 98 10.79 -4.63 6.91
N PRO A 99 11.77 -4.37 6.03
CA PRO A 99 12.05 -5.27 4.94
C PRO A 99 12.28 -6.66 5.56
N ARG A 100 11.51 -7.67 5.12
CA ARG A 100 11.83 -9.05 5.48
C ARG A 100 13.30 -9.26 5.09
N PRO A 101 14.16 -9.77 6.00
CA PRO A 101 15.53 -10.07 5.63
C PRO A 101 15.45 -10.94 4.39
N GLN A 102 16.04 -10.47 3.29
CA GLN A 102 16.02 -11.19 2.02
C GLN A 102 16.55 -12.60 2.33
N ALA A 103 15.79 -13.63 1.96
CA ALA A 103 16.24 -14.99 2.12
C ALA A 103 17.63 -15.09 1.48
N LYS A 104 18.60 -15.64 2.23
CA LYS A 104 19.98 -15.79 1.76
C LYS A 104 19.95 -16.37 0.34
N PRO A 105 20.74 -15.84 -0.61
CA PRO A 105 20.87 -16.45 -1.92
C PRO A 105 21.24 -17.91 -1.70
N THR A 106 20.39 -18.79 -2.22
CA THR A 106 20.63 -20.23 -2.21
C THR A 106 21.34 -20.54 -3.52
N ALA A 107 22.49 -21.20 -3.39
CA ALA A 107 23.51 -21.53 -4.40
C ALA A 107 24.48 -20.39 -4.73
#